data_AF-A0A101FQ48-F1
#
_entry.id   AF-A0A101FQ48-F1
#
_cell.length_a   1.000
_cell.length_b   1.000
_cell.length_c   1.000
_cell.angle_alpha   90.00
_cell.angle_beta   90.00
_cell.angle_gamma   90.00
#
_symmetry.space_group_name_H-M   'P 1'
#
loop_
_entity.id
_entity.type
_entity.pdbx_description
1 polymer ?
#
loop_
_entity_poly.entity_id
_entity_poly.type
_entity_poly.pdbx_seq_one_letter_code
_entity_poly.pdbx_strand_id
1 'polypeptide(L)'
;PFALVVPATFYSVFQTAEDAYVRWPFGSALRLVRFLGLMAALFLPGVYVAISGYHHEMIPTDLLVAMTGSRERVPFPTVVEMLTMDIAFELIREAGVRIPGTVGTMLGIVGALILGQAAVAANIVSPIVIIVVAMTAIGSFSIANYSFSLSIRYLRFGYTLLGAFLGFYGMVLGVFLHVSLLANMRSFGVPYLAPAAPEGRTGPDLLLRGPAWKQEVRPGDVDPLKERRQPPVSRGWLPRRRKGGRDAGR
;
A
#
# COMPACT_ATOMS: atom_id res chain seq x y z
N PRO A 1 24.08 -11.80 -2.35
CA PRO A 1 23.41 -13.11 -2.54
C PRO A 1 21.88 -12.95 -2.58
N PHE A 2 21.24 -13.41 -3.66
CA PHE A 2 19.79 -13.48 -3.77
C PHE A 2 19.34 -14.91 -3.45
N ALA A 3 18.33 -15.04 -2.61
CA ALA A 3 17.72 -16.32 -2.28
C ALA A 3 16.20 -16.19 -2.45
N LEU A 4 15.57 -17.24 -3.00
CA LEU A 4 14.11 -17.33 -3.05
C LEU A 4 13.60 -17.75 -1.67
N VAL A 5 12.65 -16.99 -1.14
CA VAL A 5 11.98 -17.28 0.13
C VAL A 5 10.58 -17.77 -0.18
N VAL A 6 10.28 -18.99 0.25
CA VAL A 6 8.97 -19.64 0.11
C VAL A 6 8.59 -20.30 1.44
N PRO A 7 7.30 -20.36 1.81
CA PRO A 7 6.13 -19.79 1.12
C PRO A 7 6.05 -18.26 1.27
N ALA A 8 5.33 -17.60 0.37
CA ALA A 8 5.10 -16.16 0.40
C ALA A 8 3.64 -15.84 0.73
N THR A 9 3.41 -14.98 1.72
CA THR A 9 2.09 -14.45 2.10
C THR A 9 2.02 -12.95 1.78
N PHE A 10 0.82 -12.39 1.76
CA PHE A 10 0.61 -10.95 1.59
C PHE A 10 1.44 -10.15 2.61
N TYR A 11 1.40 -10.57 3.88
CA TYR A 11 2.12 -9.89 4.97
C TYR A 11 3.63 -10.02 4.83
N SER A 12 4.16 -11.17 4.37
CA SER A 12 5.60 -11.33 4.19
C SER A 12 6.17 -10.43 3.09
N VAL A 13 5.35 -10.07 2.11
CA VAL A 13 5.73 -9.18 0.99
C VAL A 13 5.51 -7.71 1.32
N PHE A 14 4.53 -7.41 2.18
CA PHE A 14 4.24 -6.06 2.67
C PHE A 14 5.23 -5.58 3.74
N GLN A 15 5.64 -6.47 4.65
CA GLN A 15 6.59 -6.17 5.73
C GLN A 15 8.03 -6.07 5.22
N THR A 16 8.85 -5.25 5.89
CA THR A 16 10.26 -5.08 5.54
C THR A 16 11.16 -5.42 6.73
N ALA A 17 12.42 -5.78 6.46
CA ALA A 17 13.41 -5.99 7.50
C ALA A 17 13.69 -4.71 8.31
N GLU A 18 13.52 -3.53 7.69
CA GLU A 18 13.67 -2.22 8.31
C GLU A 18 12.75 -2.02 9.51
N ASP A 19 11.55 -2.61 9.46
CA ASP A 19 10.60 -2.57 10.58
C ASP A 19 11.15 -3.22 11.85
N ALA A 20 12.11 -4.13 11.70
CA ALA A 20 12.74 -4.81 12.82
C ALA A 20 13.84 -4.01 13.50
N TYR A 21 14.48 -3.07 12.78
CA TYR A 21 15.58 -2.27 13.30
C TYR A 21 15.10 -1.06 14.10
N VAL A 22 13.87 -0.59 13.86
CA VAL A 22 13.31 0.58 14.57
C VAL A 22 12.50 0.13 15.80
N ARG A 23 12.41 1.01 16.82
CA ARG A 23 11.54 0.77 17.99
C ARG A 23 10.08 0.55 17.54
N TRP A 24 9.38 -0.33 18.25
CA TRP A 24 8.05 -0.81 17.87
C TRP A 24 6.98 0.28 17.58
N PRO A 25 6.94 1.46 18.25
CA PRO A 25 5.95 2.48 17.92
C PRO A 25 6.22 3.11 16.55
N PHE A 26 7.48 3.43 16.26
CA PHE A 26 7.87 4.01 14.98
C PHE A 26 7.77 2.99 13.84
N GLY A 27 8.13 1.72 14.08
CA GLY A 27 7.91 0.65 13.11
C GLY A 27 6.43 0.47 12.75
N SER A 28 5.53 0.58 13.73
CA SER A 28 4.08 0.55 13.50
C SER A 28 3.59 1.76 12.69
N ALA A 29 4.11 2.96 12.99
CA ALA A 29 3.78 4.17 12.24
C ALA A 29 4.23 4.05 10.76
N LEU A 30 5.44 3.54 10.52
CA LEU A 30 5.95 3.31 9.15
C LEU A 30 5.10 2.29 8.38
N ARG A 31 4.63 1.23 9.04
CA ARG A 31 3.69 0.26 8.43
C ARG A 31 2.35 0.90 8.09
N LEU A 32 1.82 1.76 8.96
CA LEU A 32 0.57 2.49 8.67
C LEU A 32 0.73 3.40 7.45
N VAL A 33 1.84 4.14 7.36
CA VAL A 33 2.13 4.99 6.20
C VAL A 33 2.23 4.16 4.92
N ARG A 34 2.89 3.00 4.95
CA ARG A 34 2.94 2.08 3.80
C ARG A 34 1.58 1.50 3.44
N PHE A 35 0.74 1.23 4.43
CA PHE A 35 -0.63 0.76 4.18
C PHE A 35 -1.46 1.86 3.50
N LEU A 36 -1.41 3.09 4.00
CA LEU A 36 -2.08 4.23 3.37
C LEU A 36 -1.54 4.50 1.96
N GLY A 37 -0.21 4.41 1.77
CA GLY A 37 0.43 4.54 0.47
C GLY A 37 -0.01 3.45 -0.52
N LEU A 38 -0.14 2.20 -0.06
CA LEU A 38 -0.68 1.08 -0.84
C LEU A 38 -2.14 1.34 -1.25
N MET A 39 -2.99 1.77 -0.31
CA MET A 39 -4.40 2.08 -0.59
C MET A 39 -4.53 3.24 -1.58
N ALA A 40 -3.74 4.31 -1.41
CA ALA A 40 -3.71 5.43 -2.32
C ALA A 40 -3.22 4.99 -3.72
N ALA A 41 -2.12 4.25 -3.79
CA ALA A 41 -1.55 3.77 -5.05
C ALA A 41 -2.53 2.90 -5.87
N LEU A 42 -3.38 2.13 -5.19
CA LEU A 42 -4.31 1.21 -5.82
C LEU A 42 -5.66 1.87 -6.17
N PHE A 43 -6.25 2.60 -5.21
CA PHE A 43 -7.65 3.04 -5.30
C PHE A 43 -7.83 4.51 -5.67
N LEU A 44 -6.87 5.38 -5.33
CA LEU A 44 -7.06 6.83 -5.45
C LEU A 44 -7.40 7.29 -6.88
N PRO A 45 -6.78 6.77 -7.96
CA PRO A 45 -7.15 7.15 -9.32
C PRO A 45 -8.57 6.74 -9.69
N GLY A 46 -8.97 5.51 -9.37
CA GLY A 46 -10.32 5.01 -9.64
C GLY A 46 -11.40 5.70 -8.81
N VAL A 47 -11.10 6.01 -7.54
CA VAL A 47 -11.98 6.80 -6.67
C VAL A 47 -12.18 8.19 -7.25
N TYR A 48 -11.09 8.87 -7.66
CA TYR A 48 -11.19 10.20 -8.24
C TYR A 48 -12.05 10.21 -9.50
N VAL A 49 -11.80 9.26 -10.41
CA VAL A 49 -12.61 9.09 -11.64
C VAL A 49 -14.08 8.85 -11.30
N ALA A 50 -14.37 7.94 -10.37
CA ALA A 50 -15.74 7.61 -9.96
C ALA A 50 -16.49 8.80 -9.33
N ILE A 51 -15.83 9.60 -8.49
CA ILE A 51 -16.41 10.80 -7.90
C ILE A 51 -16.69 11.83 -8.99
N SER A 52 -15.68 12.12 -9.83
CA SER A 52 -15.74 13.17 -10.85
C SER A 52 -16.64 12.88 -12.05
N GLY A 53 -17.16 11.65 -12.17
CA GLY A 53 -18.04 11.22 -13.26
C GLY A 53 -19.43 10.81 -12.81
N TYR A 54 -19.60 10.35 -11.56
CA TYR A 54 -20.87 9.79 -11.08
C TYR A 54 -21.36 10.37 -9.75
N HIS A 55 -20.48 10.85 -8.86
CA HIS A 55 -20.85 11.21 -7.48
C HIS A 55 -20.29 12.60 -7.10
N HIS A 56 -20.72 13.64 -7.82
CA HIS A 56 -20.19 14.99 -7.66
C HIS A 56 -20.68 15.63 -6.35
N GLU A 57 -21.82 15.20 -5.84
CA GLU A 57 -22.43 15.62 -4.59
C GLU A 57 -21.59 15.28 -3.34
N MET A 58 -20.61 14.38 -3.47
CA MET A 58 -19.68 14.06 -2.38
C MET A 58 -18.58 15.12 -2.19
N ILE A 59 -18.40 16.01 -3.16
CA ILE A 59 -17.38 17.05 -3.13
C ILE A 59 -17.98 18.33 -2.53
N PRO A 60 -17.32 18.98 -1.56
CA PRO A 60 -17.73 20.31 -1.08
C PRO A 60 -17.87 21.30 -2.25
N THR A 61 -18.94 22.08 -2.26
CA THR A 61 -19.31 22.94 -3.41
C THR A 61 -18.16 23.84 -3.87
N ASP A 62 -17.40 24.43 -2.94
CA ASP A 62 -16.26 25.30 -3.26
C ASP A 62 -15.16 24.55 -4.06
N LEU A 63 -14.89 23.30 -3.67
CA LEU A 63 -13.91 22.46 -4.34
C LEU A 63 -14.43 21.98 -5.70
N LEU A 64 -15.73 21.70 -5.80
CA LEU A 64 -16.37 21.32 -7.06
C LEU A 64 -16.29 22.47 -8.08
N VAL A 65 -16.56 23.71 -7.67
CA VAL A 65 -16.45 24.89 -8.55
C VAL A 65 -15.01 25.10 -9.03
N ALA A 66 -14.03 24.92 -8.15
CA ALA A 66 -12.62 24.97 -8.53
C ALA A 66 -12.25 23.84 -9.51
N MET A 67 -12.79 22.63 -9.31
CA MET A 67 -12.60 21.50 -10.21
C MET A 67 -13.19 21.76 -11.59
N THR A 68 -14.44 22.21 -11.66
CA THR A 68 -15.11 22.49 -12.93
C THR A 68 -14.43 23.64 -13.68
N GLY A 69 -14.07 24.72 -12.98
CA GLY A 69 -13.34 25.85 -13.58
C GLY A 69 -11.97 25.45 -14.13
N SER A 70 -11.26 24.53 -13.45
CA SER A 70 -9.98 24.00 -13.95
C SER A 70 -10.12 23.10 -15.19
N ARG A 71 -11.35 22.63 -15.47
CA ARG A 71 -11.67 21.70 -16.56
C ARG A 71 -12.25 22.34 -17.80
N GLU A 72 -12.80 23.54 -17.71
CA GLU A 72 -13.37 24.23 -18.88
C GLU A 72 -12.38 24.34 -20.05
N ARG A 73 -11.08 24.36 -19.75
CA ARG A 73 -10.00 24.47 -20.74
C ARG A 73 -9.47 23.13 -21.23
N VAL A 74 -9.84 22.03 -20.57
CA VAL A 74 -9.30 20.69 -20.84
C VAL A 74 -10.28 19.93 -21.74
N PRO A 75 -9.86 19.50 -22.95
CA PRO A 75 -10.76 18.90 -23.93
C PRO A 75 -11.06 17.41 -23.67
N PHE A 76 -10.33 16.77 -22.75
CA PHE A 76 -10.41 15.34 -22.50
C PHE A 76 -11.31 15.00 -21.30
N PRO A 77 -12.02 13.87 -21.35
CA PRO A 77 -12.73 13.37 -20.18
C PRO A 77 -11.74 12.90 -19.11
N THR A 78 -12.19 12.87 -17.86
CA THR A 78 -11.35 12.57 -16.68
C THR A 78 -10.56 11.29 -16.80
N VAL A 79 -11.20 10.27 -17.35
CA VAL A 79 -10.64 8.94 -17.50
C VAL A 79 -9.42 8.99 -18.42
N VAL A 80 -9.51 9.75 -19.52
CA VAL A 80 -8.43 9.89 -20.49
C VAL A 80 -7.29 10.73 -19.91
N GLU A 81 -7.61 11.82 -19.21
CA GLU A 81 -6.60 12.61 -18.47
C GLU A 81 -5.81 11.71 -17.50
N MET A 82 -6.51 10.92 -16.68
CA MET A 82 -5.92 10.06 -15.66
C MET A 82 -5.08 8.94 -16.28
N LEU A 83 -5.60 8.24 -17.29
CA LEU A 83 -4.88 7.14 -17.96
C LEU A 83 -3.63 7.65 -18.68
N THR A 84 -3.72 8.80 -19.35
CA THR A 84 -2.57 9.39 -20.06
C THR A 84 -1.44 9.70 -19.07
N MET A 85 -1.77 10.31 -17.92
CA MET A 85 -0.78 10.60 -16.89
C MET A 85 -0.25 9.35 -16.19
N ASP A 86 -1.11 8.39 -15.85
CA ASP A 86 -0.67 7.14 -15.23
C ASP A 86 0.29 6.36 -16.13
N ILE A 87 0.03 6.30 -17.44
CA ILE A 87 0.93 5.69 -18.44
C ILE A 87 2.23 6.47 -18.54
N ALA A 88 2.17 7.81 -18.62
CA ALA A 88 3.36 8.63 -18.75
C ALA A 88 4.29 8.52 -17.51
N PHE A 89 3.72 8.47 -16.30
CA PHE A 89 4.49 8.19 -15.08
C PHE A 89 5.10 6.78 -15.07
N GLU A 90 4.40 5.78 -15.60
CA GLU A 90 4.94 4.42 -15.72
C GLU A 90 6.13 4.37 -16.69
N LEU A 91 6.04 5.08 -17.83
CA LEU A 91 7.14 5.21 -18.78
C LEU A 91 8.37 5.88 -18.18
N ILE A 92 8.17 6.98 -17.44
CA ILE A 92 9.26 7.66 -16.72
C ILE A 92 9.92 6.70 -15.74
N ARG A 93 9.12 5.92 -15.01
CA ARG A 93 9.63 4.98 -13.99
C ARG A 93 10.38 3.81 -14.61
N GLU A 94 9.86 3.23 -15.69
CA GLU A 94 10.50 2.13 -16.41
C GLU A 94 11.83 2.58 -17.04
N ALA A 95 11.88 3.79 -17.59
CA ALA A 95 13.12 4.40 -18.06
C ALA A 95 14.10 4.65 -16.90
N GLY A 96 13.62 5.16 -15.76
CA GLY A 96 14.44 5.43 -14.59
C GLY A 96 15.09 4.20 -13.97
N VAL A 97 14.39 3.06 -13.94
CA VAL A 97 14.94 1.79 -13.41
C VAL A 97 16.01 1.18 -14.33
N ARG A 98 15.93 1.44 -15.64
CA ARG A 98 16.90 0.92 -16.63
C ARG A 98 18.20 1.72 -16.69
N ILE A 99 18.18 2.95 -16.21
CA ILE A 99 19.36 3.82 -16.18
C ILE A 99 20.02 3.73 -14.80
N PRO A 100 21.27 3.23 -14.70
CA PRO A 100 21.95 3.11 -13.42
C PRO A 100 22.37 4.47 -12.85
N GLY A 101 22.47 4.52 -11.52
CA GLY A 101 23.05 5.65 -10.80
C GLY A 101 22.15 6.87 -10.69
N THR A 102 22.78 8.04 -10.47
CA THR A 102 22.10 9.32 -10.24
C THR A 102 21.31 9.83 -11.45
N VAL A 103 21.64 9.35 -12.65
CA VAL A 103 20.96 9.74 -13.90
C VAL A 103 19.52 9.22 -13.93
N GLY A 104 19.25 8.00 -13.44
CA GLY A 104 17.88 7.46 -13.37
C GLY A 104 16.99 8.26 -12.43
N THR A 105 17.51 8.66 -11.26
CA THR A 105 16.78 9.52 -10.31
C THR A 105 16.54 10.92 -10.88
N MET A 106 17.53 11.51 -11.57
CA MET A 106 17.36 12.80 -12.24
C MET A 106 16.32 12.74 -13.35
N LEU A 107 16.33 11.70 -14.18
CA LEU A 107 15.32 11.48 -15.22
C LEU A 107 13.91 11.40 -14.60
N GLY A 108 13.77 10.71 -13.45
CA GLY A 108 12.52 10.64 -12.72
C GLY A 108 12.01 12.02 -12.27
N ILE A 109 12.86 12.84 -11.66
CA ILE A 109 12.50 14.18 -11.17
C ILE A 109 12.18 15.12 -12.33
N VAL A 110 13.10 15.22 -13.30
CA VAL A 110 12.96 16.12 -14.45
C VAL A 110 11.78 15.70 -15.31
N GLY A 111 11.62 14.40 -15.56
CA GLY A 111 10.49 13.85 -16.30
C GLY A 111 9.16 14.18 -15.64
N ALA A 112 9.01 13.92 -14.34
CA ALA A 112 7.76 14.19 -13.64
C ALA A 112 7.42 15.69 -13.58
N LEU A 113 8.40 16.55 -13.32
CA LEU A 113 8.20 18.00 -13.25
C LEU A 113 7.84 18.60 -14.62
N ILE A 114 8.64 18.30 -15.66
CA ILE A 114 8.43 18.83 -17.00
C ILE A 114 7.12 18.29 -17.59
N LEU A 115 6.86 16.99 -17.45
CA LEU A 115 5.61 16.39 -17.91
C LEU A 115 4.40 17.04 -17.24
N GLY A 116 4.44 17.20 -15.91
CA GLY A 116 3.38 17.83 -15.15
C GLY A 116 3.12 19.28 -15.61
N GLN A 117 4.17 20.09 -15.69
CA GLN A 117 4.06 21.49 -16.11
C GLN A 117 3.59 21.62 -17.56
N ALA A 118 4.15 20.84 -18.48
CA ALA A 118 3.76 20.86 -19.88
C ALA A 118 2.30 20.41 -20.07
N ALA A 119 1.84 19.40 -19.31
CA ALA A 119 0.47 18.92 -19.40
C ALA A 119 -0.56 19.98 -18.95
N VAL A 120 -0.26 20.75 -17.90
CA VAL A 120 -1.11 21.88 -17.48
C VAL A 120 -1.04 23.02 -18.50
N ALA A 121 0.16 23.39 -18.94
CA ALA A 121 0.34 24.52 -19.87
C ALA A 121 -0.34 24.26 -21.23
N ALA A 122 -0.34 23.01 -21.69
CA ALA A 122 -1.04 22.58 -22.90
C ALA A 122 -2.56 22.38 -22.69
N ASN A 123 -3.07 22.55 -21.47
CA ASN A 123 -4.44 22.22 -21.07
C ASN A 123 -4.87 20.81 -21.46
N ILE A 124 -3.94 19.86 -21.47
CA ILE A 124 -4.24 18.44 -21.75
C ILE A 124 -4.75 17.75 -20.50
N VAL A 125 -4.29 18.18 -19.33
CA VAL A 125 -4.61 17.58 -18.03
C VAL A 125 -4.91 18.68 -17.02
N SER A 126 -5.97 18.50 -16.25
CA SER A 126 -6.34 19.41 -15.16
C SER A 126 -5.31 19.34 -14.01
N PRO A 127 -4.98 20.46 -13.35
CA PRO A 127 -4.05 20.48 -12.21
C PRO A 127 -4.41 19.48 -11.10
N ILE A 128 -5.70 19.20 -10.92
CA ILE A 128 -6.21 18.31 -9.87
C ILE A 128 -5.88 16.85 -10.19
N VAL A 129 -5.97 16.44 -11.46
CA VAL A 129 -5.52 15.10 -11.89
C VAL A 129 -4.02 14.93 -11.60
N ILE A 130 -3.21 15.96 -11.82
CA ILE A 130 -1.76 15.89 -11.53
C ILE A 130 -1.50 15.68 -10.03
N ILE A 131 -2.23 16.37 -9.16
CA ILE A 131 -2.13 16.16 -7.71
C ILE A 131 -2.47 14.71 -7.35
N VAL A 132 -3.55 14.17 -7.91
CA VAL A 132 -3.98 12.78 -7.67
C VAL A 132 -2.93 11.78 -8.15
N VAL A 133 -2.39 11.96 -9.36
CA VAL A 133 -1.35 11.09 -9.92
C VAL A 133 -0.06 11.18 -9.11
N ALA A 134 0.34 12.38 -8.67
CA ALA A 134 1.52 12.58 -7.83
C ALA A 134 1.38 11.86 -6.48
N MET A 135 0.22 11.97 -5.81
CA MET A 135 -0.04 11.24 -4.56
C MET A 135 -0.03 9.72 -4.77
N THR A 136 -0.60 9.25 -5.87
CA THR A 136 -0.60 7.82 -6.26
C THR A 136 0.82 7.31 -6.51
N ALA A 137 1.64 8.08 -7.23
CA ALA A 137 3.04 7.76 -7.52
C ALA A 137 3.88 7.71 -6.23
N ILE A 138 3.74 8.69 -5.34
CA ILE A 138 4.41 8.71 -4.03
C ILE A 138 3.98 7.51 -3.19
N GLY A 139 2.68 7.20 -3.14
CA GLY A 139 2.16 6.01 -2.47
C GLY A 139 2.78 4.71 -3.00
N SER A 140 2.97 4.61 -4.33
CA SER A 140 3.58 3.45 -4.98
C SER A 140 5.06 3.26 -4.62
N PHE A 141 5.79 4.31 -4.27
CA PHE A 141 7.18 4.23 -3.79
C PHE A 141 7.29 3.73 -2.34
N SER A 142 6.20 3.82 -1.56
CA SER A 142 6.19 3.27 -0.20
C SER A 142 6.19 1.72 -0.19
N ILE A 143 5.83 1.09 -1.31
CA ILE A 143 5.80 -0.37 -1.45
C ILE A 143 7.23 -0.89 -1.65
N ALA A 144 7.77 -1.53 -0.61
CA ALA A 144 9.17 -1.95 -0.58
C ALA A 144 9.52 -3.10 -1.54
N ASN A 145 8.59 -4.03 -1.78
CA ASN A 145 8.82 -5.12 -2.72
C ASN A 145 8.47 -4.69 -4.15
N TYR A 146 9.44 -4.76 -5.06
CA TYR A 146 9.28 -4.31 -6.44
C TYR A 146 8.21 -5.12 -7.22
N SER A 147 8.23 -6.45 -7.14
CA SER A 147 7.27 -7.32 -7.84
C SER A 147 5.84 -7.09 -7.34
N PHE A 148 5.68 -6.83 -6.04
CA PHE A 148 4.39 -6.45 -5.48
C PHE A 148 3.94 -5.07 -5.93
N SER A 149 4.87 -4.08 -5.97
CA SER A 149 4.60 -2.75 -6.52
C SER A 149 4.13 -2.82 -7.98
N LEU A 150 4.73 -3.67 -8.81
CA LEU A 150 4.29 -3.89 -10.19
C LEU A 150 2.86 -4.44 -10.26
N SER A 151 2.55 -5.44 -9.43
CA SER A 151 1.21 -6.02 -9.38
C SER A 151 0.15 -4.96 -9.05
N ILE A 152 0.43 -4.10 -8.06
CA ILE A 152 -0.44 -2.98 -7.68
C ILE A 152 -0.59 -1.96 -8.81
N ARG A 153 0.46 -1.68 -9.59
CA ARG A 153 0.39 -0.76 -10.72
C ARG A 153 -0.50 -1.25 -11.86
N TYR A 154 -0.46 -2.55 -12.17
CA TYR A 154 -1.38 -3.11 -13.16
C TYR A 154 -2.82 -3.13 -12.65
N LEU A 155 -3.01 -3.48 -11.39
CA LEU A 155 -4.34 -3.48 -10.76
C LEU A 155 -4.94 -2.07 -10.67
N ARG A 156 -4.11 -1.04 -10.46
CA ARG A 156 -4.52 0.38 -10.51
C ARG A 156 -5.23 0.71 -11.81
N PHE A 157 -4.67 0.33 -12.97
CA PHE A 157 -5.35 0.57 -14.26
C PHE A 157 -6.72 -0.13 -14.33
N GLY A 158 -6.82 -1.35 -13.81
CA GLY A 158 -8.10 -2.06 -13.69
C GLY A 158 -9.11 -1.29 -12.84
N TYR A 159 -8.71 -0.79 -11.67
CA TYR A 159 -9.59 0.02 -10.81
C TYR A 159 -9.95 1.37 -11.43
N THR A 160 -9.03 2.04 -12.13
CA THR A 160 -9.32 3.27 -12.87
C THR A 160 -10.41 3.04 -13.92
N LEU A 161 -10.33 1.93 -14.67
CA LEU A 161 -11.36 1.55 -15.65
C LEU A 161 -12.68 1.16 -14.99
N LEU A 162 -12.66 0.40 -13.90
CA LEU A 162 -13.88 0.06 -13.15
C LEU A 162 -14.60 1.31 -12.61
N GLY A 163 -13.83 2.26 -12.07
CA GLY A 163 -14.35 3.56 -11.63
C GLY A 163 -14.89 4.40 -12.80
N ALA A 164 -14.27 4.31 -13.98
CA ALA A 164 -14.72 4.98 -15.19
C ALA A 164 -16.05 4.44 -15.73
N PHE A 165 -16.23 3.12 -15.77
CA PHE A 165 -17.41 2.50 -16.38
C PHE A 165 -18.59 2.34 -15.42
N LEU A 166 -18.32 2.12 -14.14
CA LEU A 166 -19.34 1.71 -13.16
C LEU A 166 -19.28 2.53 -11.86
N GLY A 167 -18.45 3.58 -11.79
CA GLY A 167 -18.30 4.41 -10.58
C GLY A 167 -17.90 3.60 -9.34
N PHE A 168 -18.44 3.97 -8.18
CA PHE A 168 -18.17 3.25 -6.93
C PHE A 168 -18.68 1.80 -6.93
N TYR A 169 -19.75 1.51 -7.67
CA TYR A 169 -20.24 0.14 -7.80
C TYR A 169 -19.17 -0.77 -8.43
N GLY A 170 -18.53 -0.32 -9.51
CA GLY A 170 -17.40 -1.03 -10.12
C GLY A 170 -16.22 -1.20 -9.19
N MET A 171 -15.89 -0.16 -8.42
CA MET A 171 -14.80 -0.21 -7.45
C MET A 171 -15.05 -1.27 -6.36
N VAL A 172 -16.25 -1.30 -5.78
CA VAL A 172 -16.64 -2.28 -4.75
C VAL A 172 -16.65 -3.70 -5.33
N LEU A 173 -17.19 -3.90 -6.53
CA LEU A 173 -17.15 -5.18 -7.23
C LEU A 173 -15.71 -5.64 -7.49
N GLY A 174 -14.85 -4.71 -7.93
CA GLY A 174 -13.41 -4.94 -8.11
C GLY A 174 -12.75 -5.41 -6.82
N VAL A 175 -13.00 -4.72 -5.70
CA VAL A 175 -12.47 -5.10 -4.38
C VAL A 175 -12.95 -6.50 -3.99
N PHE A 176 -14.24 -6.80 -4.17
CA PHE A 176 -14.81 -8.10 -3.85
C PHE A 176 -14.12 -9.24 -4.63
N LEU A 177 -13.98 -9.08 -5.96
CA LEU A 177 -13.31 -10.06 -6.82
C LEU A 177 -11.82 -10.20 -6.44
N HIS A 178 -11.17 -9.07 -6.18
CA HIS A 178 -9.75 -9.03 -5.81
C HIS A 178 -9.50 -9.77 -4.51
N VAL A 179 -10.27 -9.49 -3.45
CA VAL A 179 -10.15 -10.18 -2.16
C VAL A 179 -10.49 -11.68 -2.30
N SER A 180 -11.52 -12.02 -3.08
CA SER A 180 -11.88 -13.41 -3.35
C SER A 180 -10.76 -14.19 -4.04
N LEU A 181 -10.03 -13.54 -4.95
CA LEU A 181 -8.85 -14.12 -5.58
C LEU A 181 -7.72 -14.33 -4.57
N LEU A 182 -7.41 -13.30 -3.76
CA LEU A 182 -6.38 -13.39 -2.72
C LEU A 182 -6.67 -14.52 -1.71
N ALA A 183 -7.94 -14.70 -1.33
CA ALA A 183 -8.35 -15.73 -0.39
C ALA A 183 -8.21 -17.16 -0.94
N ASN A 184 -8.34 -17.34 -2.26
CA ASN A 184 -8.17 -18.65 -2.91
C ASN A 184 -6.70 -18.98 -3.26
N MET A 185 -5.84 -17.96 -3.35
CA MET A 185 -4.42 -18.19 -3.65
C MET A 185 -3.69 -18.91 -2.52
N ARG A 186 -2.88 -19.90 -2.92
CA ARG A 186 -1.98 -20.63 -2.01
C ARG A 186 -0.55 -20.58 -2.54
N SER A 187 0.40 -20.33 -1.65
CA SER A 187 1.84 -20.41 -1.92
C SER A 187 2.41 -21.63 -1.21
N PHE A 188 2.84 -22.65 -1.97
CA PHE A 188 3.40 -23.89 -1.43
C PHE A 188 2.56 -24.51 -0.29
N GLY A 189 1.23 -24.54 -0.47
CA GLY A 189 0.29 -25.09 0.50
C GLY A 189 -0.22 -24.08 1.55
N VAL A 190 0.44 -22.94 1.73
CA VAL A 190 0.05 -21.90 2.69
C VAL A 190 -0.90 -20.87 2.03
N PRO A 191 -2.06 -20.55 2.63
CA PRO A 191 -2.95 -19.51 2.11
C PRO A 191 -2.26 -18.14 2.03
N TYR A 192 -2.46 -17.40 0.94
CA TYR A 192 -1.76 -16.13 0.71
C TYR A 192 -2.12 -15.05 1.74
N LEU A 193 -3.35 -15.07 2.27
CA LEU A 193 -3.82 -14.14 3.31
C LEU A 193 -3.51 -14.61 4.75
N ALA A 194 -2.83 -15.75 4.92
CA ALA A 194 -2.41 -16.18 6.25
C ALA A 194 -1.39 -15.18 6.83
N PRO A 195 -1.44 -14.87 8.14
CA PRO A 195 -2.31 -15.45 9.18
C PRO A 195 -3.67 -14.78 9.38
N ALA A 196 -4.04 -13.76 8.59
CA ALA A 196 -5.32 -13.07 8.80
C ALA A 196 -6.52 -13.91 8.33
N ALA A 197 -6.35 -14.67 7.24
CA ALA A 197 -7.35 -15.60 6.74
C ALA A 197 -6.68 -16.80 6.06
N PRO A 198 -6.86 -18.04 6.54
CA PRO A 198 -7.53 -18.41 7.80
C PRO A 198 -6.77 -17.86 9.02
N GLU A 199 -7.49 -17.63 10.12
CA GLU A 199 -6.89 -17.06 11.33
C GLU A 199 -5.89 -18.04 11.95
N GLY A 200 -4.61 -17.70 11.85
CA GLY A 200 -3.50 -18.48 12.40
C GLY A 200 -3.17 -18.08 13.84
N ARG A 201 -2.49 -18.96 14.58
CA ARG A 201 -1.94 -18.64 15.92
C ARG A 201 -0.74 -17.69 15.78
N THR A 202 -1.01 -16.42 15.51
CA THR A 202 0.03 -15.42 15.28
C THR A 202 -0.03 -14.31 16.32
N GLY A 203 1.15 -13.80 16.71
CA GLY A 203 1.25 -12.64 17.59
C GLY A 203 0.72 -11.35 16.94
N PRO A 204 0.69 -10.23 17.66
CA PRO A 204 0.15 -8.94 17.19
C PRO A 204 1.09 -8.24 16.18
N ASP A 205 1.68 -8.97 15.23
CA ASP A 205 2.69 -8.48 14.28
C ASP A 205 2.24 -8.65 12.82
N LEU A 206 1.00 -8.27 12.54
CA LEU A 206 0.41 -8.30 11.20
C LEU A 206 0.56 -6.94 10.53
N LEU A 207 -0.44 -6.06 10.73
CA LEU A 207 -0.43 -4.71 10.17
C LEU A 207 0.31 -3.73 11.08
N LEU A 208 0.00 -3.78 12.38
CA LEU A 208 0.71 -3.04 13.42
C LEU A 208 1.73 -3.96 14.10
N ARG A 209 2.85 -3.40 14.55
CA ARG A 209 3.92 -4.15 15.19
C ARG A 209 3.78 -4.04 16.71
N GLY A 210 3.43 -5.15 17.35
CA GLY A 210 3.51 -5.25 18.80
C GLY A 210 4.95 -5.16 19.34
N PRO A 211 5.12 -4.91 20.65
CA PRO A 211 6.44 -4.91 21.25
C PRO A 211 7.17 -6.25 21.08
N ALA A 212 8.46 -6.21 20.74
CA ALA A 212 9.25 -7.41 20.47
C ALA A 212 9.21 -8.43 21.62
N TRP A 213 9.15 -7.96 22.88
CA TRP A 213 9.08 -8.84 24.05
C TRP A 213 7.76 -9.62 24.19
N LYS A 214 6.70 -9.24 23.47
CA LYS A 214 5.41 -9.97 23.44
C LYS A 214 5.31 -10.94 22.25
N GLN A 215 6.32 -11.00 21.39
CA GLN A 215 6.34 -11.83 20.17
C GLN A 215 7.03 -13.19 20.43
N GLU A 216 6.44 -13.99 21.32
CA GLU A 216 7.05 -15.23 21.82
C GLU A 216 6.91 -16.42 20.87
N VAL A 217 5.87 -16.42 20.05
CA VAL A 217 5.47 -17.52 19.17
C VAL A 217 5.76 -17.14 17.73
N ARG A 218 6.24 -18.10 16.94
CA ARG A 218 6.40 -17.94 15.49
C ARG A 218 5.03 -17.99 14.80
N PRO A 219 4.85 -17.35 13.63
CA PRO A 219 3.62 -17.50 12.85
C PRO A 219 3.32 -18.98 12.61
N GLY A 220 2.08 -19.40 12.88
CA GLY A 220 1.64 -20.79 12.75
C GLY A 220 1.45 -21.24 11.31
N ASP A 221 1.35 -20.30 10.36
CA ASP A 221 0.96 -20.56 8.96
C ASP A 221 1.96 -21.44 8.19
N VAL A 222 3.18 -21.57 8.70
CA VAL A 222 4.29 -22.32 8.08
C VAL A 222 4.65 -23.59 8.85
N ASP A 223 3.81 -24.03 9.80
CA ASP A 223 4.02 -25.19 10.65
C ASP A 223 5.47 -25.33 11.17
N PRO A 224 5.96 -24.33 11.95
CA PRO A 224 7.37 -24.27 12.32
C PRO A 224 7.75 -25.43 13.25
N LEU A 225 8.81 -26.18 12.90
CA LEU A 225 9.41 -27.23 13.75
C LEU A 225 9.70 -26.75 15.19
N LYS A 226 9.98 -25.45 15.36
CA LYS A 226 10.15 -24.80 16.65
C LYS A 226 9.15 -23.66 16.80
N GLU A 227 8.05 -23.92 17.50
CA GLU A 227 6.97 -22.94 17.70
C GLU A 227 7.42 -21.70 18.52
N ARG A 228 8.24 -21.90 19.56
CA ARG A 228 8.69 -20.81 20.42
C ARG A 228 9.90 -20.10 19.82
N ARG A 229 9.73 -18.81 19.52
CA ARG A 229 10.80 -17.92 19.05
C ARG A 229 11.74 -17.52 20.20
N GLN A 230 11.17 -17.15 21.34
CA GLN A 230 11.89 -16.64 22.51
C GLN A 230 11.19 -17.08 23.81
N PRO A 231 11.91 -17.17 24.94
CA PRO A 231 11.32 -17.51 26.22
C PRO A 231 10.30 -16.45 26.71
N PRO A 232 9.28 -16.86 27.49
CA PRO A 232 8.12 -16.03 27.84
C PRO A 232 8.40 -14.82 28.74
N VAL A 233 9.65 -14.64 29.13
CA VAL A 233 10.10 -13.50 29.93
C VAL A 233 11.36 -12.97 29.29
N SER A 234 11.23 -12.36 28.12
CA SER A 234 12.37 -11.71 27.45
C SER A 234 12.91 -10.50 28.24
N ARG A 235 12.27 -10.14 29.38
CA ARG A 235 12.69 -9.11 30.34
C ARG A 235 13.13 -9.72 31.69
N GLY A 236 13.90 -10.79 31.66
CA GLY A 236 14.42 -11.44 32.88
C GLY A 236 15.24 -10.51 33.79
N TRP A 237 15.69 -9.36 33.29
CA TRP A 237 16.40 -8.32 34.04
C TRP A 237 15.50 -7.34 34.81
N LEU A 238 14.17 -7.34 34.60
CA LEU A 238 13.28 -6.57 35.49
C LEU A 238 13.12 -7.36 36.79
N PRO A 239 13.43 -6.77 37.96
CA PRO A 239 13.19 -7.43 39.24
C PRO A 239 11.70 -7.80 39.32
N ARG A 240 11.42 -9.08 39.56
CA ARG A 240 10.05 -9.55 39.79
C ARG A 240 9.45 -8.68 40.88
N ARG A 241 8.40 -7.92 40.55
CA ARG A 241 7.57 -7.28 41.56
C ARG A 241 6.91 -8.42 42.33
N ARG A 242 7.55 -8.85 43.42
CA ARG A 242 7.05 -9.86 44.35
C ARG A 242 5.68 -9.37 44.75
N LYS A 243 4.60 -10.00 44.25
CA LYS A 243 3.24 -9.69 44.71
C LYS A 243 3.29 -9.88 46.23
N GLY A 244 3.10 -8.77 46.95
CA GLY A 244 3.13 -8.73 48.40
C GLY A 244 2.21 -9.80 48.97
N GLY A 245 2.68 -10.42 50.05
CA GLY A 245 2.05 -11.58 50.66
C GLY A 245 0.63 -11.32 51.17
N ARG A 246 -0.10 -12.42 51.26
CA ARG A 246 -1.07 -12.67 52.31
C ARG A 246 -1.18 -14.19 52.50
N ASP A 247 -1.22 -14.56 53.76
CA ASP A 247 -1.69 -15.83 54.33
C ASP A 247 -0.74 -17.04 54.33
N ALA A 248 0.11 -17.06 55.36
CA ALA A 248 0.37 -18.25 56.16
C ALA A 248 0.59 -17.81 57.61
N GLY A 249 -0.51 -17.48 58.29
CA GLY A 249 -0.55 -17.26 59.73
C GLY A 249 -1.54 -18.24 60.34
N ARG A 250 -1.02 -19.04 61.27
CA ARG A 250 -1.64 -20.13 62.05
C ARG A 250 -1.59 -21.51 61.40
#